data_AF-A0A9P9NAS1-F1
#
_entry.id   AF-A0A9P9NAS1-F1
#
_cell.length_a   1.000
_cell.length_b   1.000
_cell.length_c   1.000
_cell.angle_alpha   90.00
_cell.angle_beta   90.00
_cell.angle_gamma   90.00
#
_symmetry.space_group_name_H-M   'P 1'
#
loop_
_entity.id
_entity.type
_entity.pdbx_description
1 polymer ?
#
loop_
_entity_poly.entity_id
_entity_poly.type
_entity_poly.pdbx_seq_one_letter_code
_entity_poly.pdbx_strand_id
1 'polypeptide(L)'
;MSQSLQAYLPPIPSIPEATALWEEKQALQERLIEVDAQIETIEQLRNASLEMRPPDDTLDIITQMVNASVHKLFLMTAPAEALADRFFDLGEAEMAEKAHHRILCAYRACSDLRPWLEFRNFLQKLAKRSRDVGELIHAEKFLWEALGASDQREPARLTDYVLLKELAQTLPKSSEEILKALKRTSPGTTMNLPSYFPPLQRMMQSDYARHQRGSPFHSGPFLDEELASDDPVVGGLNKTLELIRDIPLLHLDERNFHRQTPLHMAVSKRMEALSRAIIMRMKEIPAFSLQRAMDSKDDTEQGILETAIWSGCSTHFIEHLIENGAQVNPLKTVKSPMNPLQAAVVNNLGEVVDLLLLKGAEVERVFPGTDTPIILAQKMEYFDIAEKLEAFKKRTIQVWEPN
;
A
#
# COMPACT_ATOMS: atom_id res chain seq x y z
N MET A 1 -16.68 -17.43 54.74
CA MET A 1 -15.76 -16.50 54.04
C MET A 1 -14.37 -17.09 54.13
N SER A 2 -13.64 -17.10 53.00
CA SER A 2 -12.20 -17.39 52.78
C SER A 2 -11.89 -18.63 51.93
N GLN A 3 -12.25 -18.58 50.64
CA GLN A 3 -11.54 -19.35 49.62
C GLN A 3 -10.25 -18.59 49.26
N SER A 4 -9.11 -19.21 49.55
CA SER A 4 -7.76 -18.71 49.32
C SER A 4 -7.42 -18.73 47.82
N LEU A 5 -7.08 -17.56 47.29
CA LEU A 5 -6.34 -17.36 46.05
C LEU A 5 -5.00 -18.11 46.11
N GLN A 6 -4.91 -19.25 45.42
CA GLN A 6 -3.63 -19.90 45.15
C GLN A 6 -3.14 -19.39 43.78
N ALA A 7 -2.20 -18.45 43.83
CA ALA A 7 -1.47 -18.00 42.65
C ALA A 7 -0.68 -19.17 42.08
N TYR A 8 -0.92 -19.50 40.82
CA TYR A 8 -0.17 -20.49 40.05
C TYR A 8 1.24 -19.94 39.82
N LEU A 9 2.20 -20.33 40.65
CA LEU A 9 3.63 -20.09 40.42
C LEU A 9 4.13 -21.14 39.41
N PRO A 10 4.84 -20.76 38.33
CA PRO A 10 5.42 -21.74 37.43
C PRO A 10 6.45 -22.61 38.16
N PRO A 11 6.62 -23.88 37.76
CA PRO A 11 7.53 -24.82 38.42
C PRO A 11 8.98 -24.33 38.32
N ILE A 12 9.73 -24.45 39.42
CA ILE A 12 11.16 -24.13 39.48
C ILE A 12 11.92 -25.20 38.67
N PRO A 13 12.75 -24.83 37.67
CA PRO A 13 13.50 -25.78 36.87
C PRO A 13 14.54 -26.53 37.73
N SER A 14 14.79 -27.79 37.39
CA SER A 14 15.76 -28.62 38.11
C SER A 14 17.20 -28.13 37.89
N ILE A 15 18.11 -28.41 38.84
CA ILE A 15 19.52 -27.93 38.80
C ILE A 15 20.24 -28.22 37.45
N PRO A 16 20.06 -29.40 36.80
CA PRO A 16 20.66 -29.68 35.49
C PRO A 16 20.08 -28.83 34.34
N GLU A 17 18.79 -28.50 34.40
CA GLU A 17 18.11 -27.66 33.42
C GLU A 17 18.57 -26.20 33.54
N ALA A 18 18.84 -25.73 34.76
CA ALA A 18 19.37 -24.38 35.01
C ALA A 18 20.79 -24.19 34.47
N THR A 19 21.66 -25.21 34.57
CA THR A 19 23.01 -25.18 34.00
C THR A 19 23.00 -25.21 32.47
N ALA A 20 22.16 -26.05 31.86
CA ALA A 20 22.02 -26.10 30.41
C ALA A 20 21.49 -24.77 29.83
N LEU A 21 20.51 -24.16 30.50
CA LEU A 21 19.98 -22.84 30.12
C LEU A 21 21.05 -21.74 30.17
N TRP A 22 21.93 -21.77 31.17
CA TRP A 22 23.02 -20.80 31.29
C TRP A 22 24.04 -20.93 30.16
N GLU A 23 24.43 -22.16 29.80
CA GLU A 23 25.34 -22.44 28.67
C GLU A 23 24.75 -21.95 27.35
N GLU A 24 23.46 -22.20 27.11
CA GLU A 24 22.77 -21.72 25.92
C GLU A 24 22.70 -20.18 25.86
N LYS A 25 22.56 -19.50 27.02
CA LYS A 25 22.54 -18.03 27.08
C LYS A 25 23.91 -17.45 26.72
N GLN A 26 24.99 -18.07 27.19
CA GLN A 26 26.35 -17.67 26.80
C GLN A 26 26.59 -17.91 25.30
N ALA A 27 26.18 -19.06 24.77
CA ALA A 27 26.34 -19.38 23.36
C ALA A 27 25.59 -18.39 22.44
N LEU A 28 24.40 -17.92 22.84
CA LEU A 28 23.69 -16.87 22.11
C LEU A 28 24.45 -15.54 22.16
N GLN A 29 24.96 -15.13 23.33
CA GLN A 29 25.71 -13.89 23.49
C GLN A 29 26.99 -13.89 22.64
N GLU A 30 27.76 -14.97 22.65
CA GLU A 30 28.97 -15.12 21.84
C GLU A 30 28.67 -14.98 20.35
N ARG A 31 27.62 -15.64 19.86
CA ARG A 31 27.19 -15.54 18.46
C ARG A 31 26.75 -14.13 18.07
N LEU A 32 26.06 -13.41 18.96
CA LEU A 32 25.68 -12.02 18.69
C LEU A 32 26.90 -11.10 18.64
N ILE A 33 27.91 -11.32 19.48
CA ILE A 33 29.18 -10.59 19.41
C ILE A 33 29.89 -10.84 18.07
N GLU A 34 29.89 -12.08 17.59
CA GLU A 34 30.47 -12.42 16.28
C GLU A 34 29.71 -11.73 15.12
N VAL A 35 28.38 -11.72 15.16
CA VAL A 35 27.54 -10.99 14.20
C VAL A 35 27.90 -9.50 14.20
N ASP A 36 28.07 -8.90 15.38
CA ASP A 36 28.39 -7.48 15.54
C ASP A 36 29.75 -7.10 14.97
N ALA A 37 30.77 -7.89 15.27
CA ALA A 37 32.12 -7.69 14.74
C ALA A 37 32.13 -7.75 13.20
N GLN A 38 31.25 -8.56 12.62
CA GLN A 38 31.17 -8.75 11.18
C GLN A 38 30.39 -7.63 10.50
N ILE A 39 29.34 -7.09 11.13
CA ILE A 39 28.69 -5.85 10.69
C ILE A 39 29.71 -4.70 10.66
N GLU A 40 30.49 -4.53 11.74
CA GLU A 40 31.49 -3.47 11.82
C GLU A 40 32.55 -3.61 10.71
N THR A 41 32.98 -4.84 10.42
CA THR A 41 33.91 -5.13 9.31
C THR A 41 33.31 -4.70 7.96
N ILE A 42 32.04 -5.01 7.70
CA ILE A 42 31.34 -4.63 6.46
C ILE A 42 31.24 -3.10 6.34
N GLU A 43 30.89 -2.39 7.42
CA GLU A 43 30.81 -0.94 7.45
C GLU A 43 32.17 -0.28 7.18
N GLN A 44 33.24 -0.79 7.80
CA GLN A 44 34.61 -0.31 7.57
C GLN A 44 35.04 -0.48 6.11
N LEU A 45 34.77 -1.64 5.51
CA LEU A 45 35.08 -1.91 4.10
C LEU A 45 34.29 -0.99 3.15
N ARG A 46 33.01 -0.72 3.44
CA ARG A 46 32.17 0.21 2.66
C ARG A 46 32.66 1.64 2.76
N ASN A 47 33.02 2.11 3.95
CA ASN A 47 33.55 3.45 4.16
C ASN A 47 34.88 3.65 3.42
N ALA A 48 35.77 2.64 3.45
CA ALA A 48 37.00 2.66 2.68
C ALA A 48 36.76 2.80 1.16
N SER A 49 35.68 2.21 0.63
CA SER A 49 35.27 2.38 -0.77
C SER A 49 34.82 3.81 -1.11
N LEU A 50 34.17 4.50 -0.17
CA LEU A 50 33.59 5.83 -0.37
C LEU A 50 34.63 6.94 -0.22
N GLU A 51 35.55 6.82 0.74
CA GLU A 51 36.53 7.85 1.06
C GLU A 51 37.66 7.94 0.04
N MET A 52 38.04 6.83 -0.60
CA MET A 52 39.29 6.76 -1.37
C MET A 52 39.18 6.99 -2.88
N ARG A 53 37.98 6.99 -3.50
CA ARG A 53 37.80 6.86 -4.96
C ARG A 53 38.89 5.96 -5.59
N PRO A 54 38.98 4.69 -5.15
CA PRO A 54 40.05 3.80 -5.57
C PRO A 54 40.02 3.59 -7.10
N PRO A 55 41.16 3.28 -7.76
CA PRO A 55 41.17 2.88 -9.16
C PRO A 55 40.26 1.67 -9.40
N ASP A 56 39.73 1.52 -10.63
CA ASP A 56 38.67 0.54 -10.95
C ASP A 56 39.02 -0.90 -10.48
N ASP A 57 40.28 -1.32 -10.62
CA ASP A 57 40.75 -2.66 -10.22
C ASP A 57 40.65 -2.93 -8.70
N THR A 58 40.75 -1.90 -7.85
CA THR A 58 40.61 -2.06 -6.39
C THR A 58 39.16 -2.02 -5.92
N LEU A 59 38.26 -1.39 -6.69
CA LEU A 59 36.83 -1.36 -6.38
C LEU A 59 36.21 -2.77 -6.50
N ASP A 60 36.64 -3.54 -7.49
CA ASP A 60 36.22 -4.93 -7.67
C ASP A 60 36.67 -5.82 -6.51
N ILE A 61 37.90 -5.64 -6.00
CA ILE A 61 38.42 -6.39 -4.86
C ILE A 61 37.65 -6.05 -3.58
N ILE A 62 37.42 -4.77 -3.31
CA ILE A 62 36.63 -4.33 -2.13
C ILE A 62 35.21 -4.90 -2.22
N THR A 63 34.59 -4.87 -3.41
CA THR A 63 33.26 -5.45 -3.63
C THR A 63 33.25 -6.95 -3.35
N GLN A 64 34.26 -7.70 -3.80
CA GLN A 64 34.39 -9.13 -3.50
C GLN A 64 34.57 -9.40 -1.99
N MET A 65 35.36 -8.59 -1.29
CA MET A 65 35.56 -8.71 0.16
C MET A 65 34.29 -8.41 0.96
N VAL A 66 33.53 -7.39 0.56
CA VAL A 66 32.22 -7.06 1.15
C VAL A 66 31.25 -8.23 0.91
N ASN A 67 31.19 -8.78 -0.30
CA ASN A 67 30.34 -9.93 -0.63
C ASN A 67 30.68 -11.17 0.22
N ALA A 68 31.97 -11.47 0.40
CA ALA A 68 32.42 -12.59 1.23
C ALA A 68 32.07 -12.38 2.71
N SER A 69 32.24 -11.15 3.22
CA SER A 69 31.91 -10.80 4.61
C SER A 69 30.40 -10.89 4.86
N VAL A 70 29.57 -10.47 3.90
CA VAL A 70 28.11 -10.63 3.98
C VAL A 70 27.70 -12.09 3.93
N HIS A 71 28.32 -12.91 3.08
CA HIS A 71 28.04 -14.34 3.05
C HIS A 71 28.36 -15.00 4.41
N LYS A 72 29.48 -14.62 5.02
CA LYS A 72 29.86 -15.09 6.36
C LYS A 72 28.86 -14.63 7.42
N LEU A 73 28.49 -13.34 7.42
CA LEU A 73 27.47 -12.78 8.33
C LEU A 73 26.19 -13.62 8.29
N PHE A 74 25.71 -13.94 7.10
CA PHE A 74 24.50 -14.73 6.88
C PHE A 74 24.59 -16.15 7.48
N LEU A 75 25.73 -16.82 7.34
CA LEU A 75 25.92 -18.15 7.95
C LEU A 75 25.89 -18.10 9.49
N MET A 76 26.21 -16.95 10.10
CA MET A 76 26.19 -16.76 11.55
C MET A 76 24.83 -16.31 12.09
N THR A 77 23.98 -15.66 11.28
CA THR A 77 22.65 -15.22 11.73
C THR A 77 21.67 -16.37 11.95
N ALA A 78 21.67 -17.41 11.10
CA ALA A 78 20.74 -18.54 11.24
C ALA A 78 20.89 -19.33 12.56
N PRO A 79 22.10 -19.68 13.04
CA PRO A 79 22.30 -20.29 14.36
C PRO A 79 21.90 -19.37 15.52
N ALA A 80 22.11 -18.06 15.39
CA ALA A 80 21.70 -17.08 16.41
C ALA A 80 20.17 -16.95 16.46
N GLU A 81 19.52 -16.96 15.30
CA GLU A 81 18.06 -16.95 15.17
C GLU A 81 17.44 -18.16 15.85
N ALA A 82 17.95 -19.37 15.59
CA ALA A 82 17.43 -20.61 16.18
C ALA A 82 17.52 -20.62 17.73
N LEU A 83 18.61 -20.07 18.29
CA LEU A 83 18.74 -19.92 19.74
C LEU A 83 17.76 -18.87 20.27
N ALA A 84 17.65 -17.71 19.61
CA ALA A 84 16.71 -16.67 19.99
C ALA A 84 15.25 -17.16 19.99
N ASP A 85 14.88 -18.01 19.03
CA ASP A 85 13.56 -18.67 18.99
C ASP A 85 13.33 -19.57 20.18
N ARG A 86 14.33 -20.38 20.52
CA ARG A 86 14.23 -21.31 21.64
C ARG A 86 14.09 -20.56 22.97
N PHE A 87 14.79 -19.44 23.14
CA PHE A 87 14.60 -18.56 24.30
C PHE A 87 13.21 -17.95 24.37
N PHE A 88 12.65 -17.57 23.22
CA PHE A 88 11.27 -17.11 23.16
C PHE A 88 10.30 -18.21 23.64
N ASP A 89 10.47 -19.45 23.16
CA ASP A 89 9.62 -20.59 23.54
C ASP A 89 9.77 -20.97 25.03
N LEU A 90 10.92 -20.70 25.63
CA LEU A 90 11.20 -20.88 27.06
C LEU A 90 10.67 -19.73 27.95
N GLY A 91 10.07 -18.69 27.37
CA GLY A 91 9.52 -17.53 28.08
C GLY A 91 10.52 -16.40 28.37
N GLU A 92 11.73 -16.46 27.81
CA GLU A 92 12.78 -15.44 27.95
C GLU A 92 12.63 -14.35 26.87
N ALA A 93 11.45 -13.71 26.84
CA ALA A 93 11.04 -12.80 25.75
C ALA A 93 12.01 -11.60 25.56
N GLU A 94 12.48 -10.97 26.66
CA GLU A 94 13.36 -9.81 26.57
C GLU A 94 14.70 -10.15 25.88
N MET A 95 15.25 -11.34 26.16
CA MET A 95 16.50 -11.79 25.57
C MET A 95 16.32 -12.15 24.09
N ALA A 96 15.23 -12.85 23.77
CA ALA A 96 14.86 -13.17 22.40
C ALA A 96 14.67 -11.89 21.57
N GLU A 97 13.90 -10.92 22.07
CA GLU A 97 13.65 -9.65 21.38
C GLU A 97 14.94 -8.87 21.09
N LYS A 98 15.87 -8.80 22.05
CA LYS A 98 17.19 -8.16 21.84
C LYS A 98 17.99 -8.88 20.76
N ALA A 99 18.00 -10.21 20.77
CA ALA A 99 18.68 -11.01 19.76
C ALA A 99 18.05 -10.82 18.37
N HIS A 100 16.71 -10.90 18.26
CA HIS A 100 15.99 -10.65 17.01
C HIS A 100 16.22 -9.24 16.48
N HIS A 101 16.25 -8.23 17.36
CA HIS A 101 16.57 -6.86 16.98
C HIS A 101 17.99 -6.74 16.42
N ARG A 102 18.96 -7.43 17.00
CA ARG A 102 20.35 -7.39 16.52
C ARG A 102 20.52 -8.09 15.17
N ILE A 103 19.89 -9.24 15.01
CA ILE A 103 19.82 -9.95 13.72
C ILE A 103 19.16 -9.08 12.65
N LEU A 104 18.09 -8.35 13.00
CA LEU A 104 17.43 -7.40 12.10
C LEU A 104 18.38 -6.27 11.65
N CYS A 105 19.17 -5.72 12.57
CA CYS A 105 20.20 -4.73 12.24
C CYS A 105 21.28 -5.31 11.31
N ALA A 106 21.67 -6.58 11.51
CA ALA A 106 22.62 -7.28 10.65
C ALA A 106 22.12 -7.37 9.21
N TYR A 107 20.86 -7.77 9.02
CA TYR A 107 20.24 -7.83 7.69
C TYR A 107 20.15 -6.44 7.03
N ARG A 108 19.78 -5.40 7.79
CA ARG A 108 19.69 -4.02 7.27
C ARG A 108 21.04 -3.46 6.81
N ALA A 109 22.14 -3.81 7.49
CA ALA A 109 23.48 -3.43 7.06
C ALA A 109 23.89 -4.05 5.71
N CYS A 110 23.20 -5.13 5.30
CA CYS A 110 23.52 -5.92 4.12
C CYS A 110 22.44 -5.88 3.04
N SER A 111 21.50 -4.94 3.11
CA SER A 111 20.34 -4.86 2.20
C SER A 111 20.75 -4.91 0.73
N ASP A 112 21.90 -4.34 0.37
CA ASP A 112 22.32 -4.21 -1.04
C ASP A 112 22.79 -5.53 -1.69
N LEU A 113 22.92 -6.64 -0.92
CA LEU A 113 23.67 -7.83 -1.34
C LEU A 113 22.87 -9.11 -1.59
N ARG A 114 21.58 -8.98 -1.92
CA ARG A 114 20.69 -10.05 -2.40
C ARG A 114 20.23 -11.17 -1.42
N PRO A 115 20.38 -11.14 -0.07
CA PRO A 115 19.73 -12.12 0.82
C PRO A 115 18.27 -11.75 1.12
N TRP A 116 17.55 -11.24 0.12
CA TRP A 116 16.22 -10.65 0.29
C TRP A 116 15.19 -11.68 0.74
N LEU A 117 15.32 -12.94 0.31
CA LEU A 117 14.37 -13.99 0.64
C LEU A 117 14.41 -14.35 2.13
N GLU A 118 15.60 -14.51 2.68
CA GLU A 118 15.77 -14.88 4.08
C GLU A 118 15.47 -13.71 5.01
N PHE A 119 15.87 -12.50 4.64
CA PHE A 119 15.46 -11.30 5.36
C PHE A 119 13.93 -11.15 5.37
N ARG A 120 13.28 -11.39 4.23
CA ARG A 120 11.82 -11.36 4.11
C ARG A 120 11.14 -12.44 4.96
N ASN A 121 11.64 -13.67 4.93
CA ASN A 121 11.12 -14.77 5.76
C ASN A 121 11.27 -14.46 7.25
N PHE A 122 12.41 -13.87 7.64
CA PHE A 122 12.65 -13.43 9.01
C PHE A 122 11.65 -12.34 9.44
N LEU A 123 11.44 -11.32 8.59
CA LEU A 123 10.45 -10.27 8.83
C LEU A 123 9.02 -10.83 8.92
N GLN A 124 8.63 -11.77 8.06
CA GLN A 124 7.33 -12.45 8.13
C GLN A 124 7.13 -13.17 9.45
N LYS A 125 8.18 -13.88 9.92
CA LYS A 125 8.16 -14.57 11.20
C LYS A 125 8.03 -13.60 12.37
N LEU A 126 8.78 -12.50 12.37
CA LEU A 126 8.64 -11.46 13.39
C LEU A 126 7.24 -10.84 13.35
N ALA A 127 6.68 -10.61 12.17
CA ALA A 127 5.33 -10.09 12.02
C ALA A 127 4.28 -11.03 12.62
N LYS A 128 4.40 -12.34 12.36
CA LYS A 128 3.51 -13.35 12.94
C LYS A 128 3.60 -13.36 14.47
N ARG A 129 4.81 -13.33 15.03
CA ARG A 129 5.00 -13.28 16.49
C ARG A 129 4.43 -12.02 17.12
N SER A 130 4.72 -10.85 16.55
CA SER A 130 4.13 -9.58 17.05
C SER A 130 2.61 -9.64 17.02
N ARG A 131 2.01 -10.27 16.01
CA ARG A 131 0.56 -10.49 15.95
C ARG A 131 0.05 -11.41 17.04
N ASP A 132 0.72 -12.52 17.30
CA ASP A 132 0.33 -13.49 18.34
C ASP A 132 0.33 -12.85 19.74
N VAL A 133 1.19 -11.85 19.98
CA VAL A 133 1.27 -11.07 21.22
C VAL A 133 0.32 -9.85 21.22
N GLY A 134 -0.33 -9.54 20.08
CA GLY A 134 -1.27 -8.42 19.93
C GLY A 134 -0.64 -7.08 19.51
N GLU A 135 0.65 -7.06 19.20
CA GLU A 135 1.43 -5.92 18.70
C GLU A 135 1.24 -5.71 17.19
N LEU A 136 0.01 -5.35 16.79
CA LEU A 136 -0.39 -5.24 15.37
C LEU A 136 0.43 -4.20 14.58
N ILE A 137 0.86 -3.10 15.22
CA ILE A 137 1.63 -2.03 14.57
C ILE A 137 3.02 -2.51 14.18
N HIS A 138 3.68 -3.26 15.08
CA HIS A 138 4.98 -3.85 14.82
C HIS A 138 4.87 -4.92 13.72
N ALA A 139 3.82 -5.74 13.77
CA ALA A 139 3.54 -6.73 12.73
C ALA A 139 3.38 -6.09 11.34
N GLU A 140 2.58 -5.02 11.25
CA GLU A 140 2.37 -4.28 10.00
C GLU A 140 3.68 -3.68 9.48
N LYS A 141 4.50 -3.09 10.36
CA LYS A 141 5.79 -2.49 10.00
C LYS A 141 6.74 -3.52 9.39
N PHE A 142 6.83 -4.71 9.97
CA PHE A 142 7.68 -5.78 9.44
C PHE A 142 7.21 -6.27 8.07
N LEU A 143 5.90 -6.39 7.85
CA LEU A 143 5.35 -6.80 6.55
C LEU A 143 5.60 -5.74 5.47
N TRP A 144 5.52 -4.45 5.80
CA TRP A 144 5.89 -3.37 4.88
C TRP A 144 7.37 -3.38 4.54
N GLU A 145 8.23 -3.60 5.53
CA GLU A 145 9.66 -3.75 5.32
C GLU A 145 9.96 -4.96 4.43
N ALA A 146 9.23 -6.08 4.62
CA ALA A 146 9.36 -7.29 3.83
C ALA A 146 8.91 -7.09 2.37
N LEU A 147 7.90 -6.25 2.11
CA LEU A 147 7.50 -5.84 0.77
C LEU A 147 8.47 -4.85 0.13
N GLY A 148 9.13 -4.01 0.92
CA GLY A 148 10.18 -3.11 0.44
C GLY A 148 11.51 -3.82 0.16
N ALA A 149 11.72 -4.98 0.78
CA ALA A 149 12.85 -5.88 0.59
C ALA A 149 12.73 -6.71 -0.70
N SER A 150 12.41 -6.07 -1.82
CA SER A 150 12.35 -6.67 -3.17
C SER A 150 13.10 -5.79 -4.17
N ASP A 151 13.56 -6.39 -5.27
CA ASP A 151 14.12 -5.59 -6.37
C ASP A 151 13.01 -4.72 -6.98
N GLN A 152 13.07 -3.41 -6.76
CA GLN A 152 12.10 -2.43 -7.25
C GLN A 152 12.04 -2.36 -8.79
N ARG A 153 12.96 -3.03 -9.49
CA ARG A 153 13.01 -3.07 -10.97
C ARG A 153 12.27 -4.25 -11.57
N GLU A 154 11.92 -5.25 -10.77
CA GLU A 154 11.20 -6.44 -11.24
C GLU A 154 9.68 -6.29 -11.11
N PRO A 155 8.86 -7.05 -11.87
CA PRO A 155 7.41 -7.09 -11.69
C PRO A 155 7.00 -7.75 -10.35
N ALA A 156 5.77 -7.48 -9.89
CA ALA A 156 5.24 -8.08 -8.67
C ALA A 156 5.27 -9.62 -8.71
N ARG A 157 5.86 -10.25 -7.69
CA ARG A 157 5.99 -11.71 -7.58
C ARG A 157 4.86 -12.30 -6.73
N LEU A 158 4.57 -13.60 -6.90
CA LEU A 158 3.54 -14.29 -6.10
C LEU A 158 3.82 -14.24 -4.60
N THR A 159 5.08 -14.21 -4.18
CA THR A 159 5.46 -14.02 -2.77
C THR A 159 4.99 -12.66 -2.23
N ASP A 160 5.00 -11.61 -3.06
CA ASP A 160 4.51 -10.26 -2.69
C ASP A 160 3.02 -10.28 -2.47
N TYR A 161 2.31 -11.03 -3.30
CA TYR A 161 0.89 -11.25 -3.11
C TYR A 161 0.53 -11.89 -1.77
N VAL A 162 1.30 -12.91 -1.35
CA VAL A 162 1.08 -13.58 -0.07
C VAL A 162 1.25 -12.59 1.09
N LEU A 163 2.31 -11.77 1.05
CA LEU A 163 2.50 -10.70 2.02
C LEU A 163 1.36 -9.69 2.05
N LEU A 164 0.84 -9.29 0.87
CA LEU A 164 -0.30 -8.39 0.78
C LEU A 164 -1.58 -8.99 1.37
N LYS A 165 -1.83 -10.29 1.15
CA LYS A 165 -2.95 -10.99 1.78
C LYS A 165 -2.79 -11.08 3.29
N GLU A 166 -1.59 -11.39 3.77
CA GLU A 166 -1.31 -11.37 5.20
C GLU A 166 -1.52 -9.98 5.79
N LEU A 167 -1.06 -8.92 5.13
CA LEU A 167 -1.37 -7.55 5.52
C LEU A 167 -2.87 -7.34 5.58
N ALA A 168 -3.61 -7.63 4.50
CA ALA A 168 -5.06 -7.45 4.41
C ALA A 168 -5.83 -8.10 5.57
N GLN A 169 -5.45 -9.31 5.98
CA GLN A 169 -6.07 -10.05 7.08
C GLN A 169 -5.75 -9.48 8.46
N THR A 170 -4.70 -8.66 8.57
CA THR A 170 -4.08 -8.26 9.84
C THR A 170 -4.17 -6.77 10.09
N LEU A 171 -4.69 -6.06 9.10
CA LEU A 171 -5.12 -4.69 9.22
C LEU A 171 -6.06 -4.58 10.45
N PRO A 172 -5.74 -3.71 11.42
CA PRO A 172 -6.61 -3.46 12.55
C PRO A 172 -8.00 -3.07 12.04
N LYS A 173 -9.05 -3.54 12.73
CA LYS A 173 -10.44 -3.49 12.25
C LYS A 173 -11.02 -2.08 12.26
N SER A 174 -10.30 -1.09 12.76
CA SER A 174 -10.68 0.31 12.65
C SER A 174 -9.49 1.23 12.94
N SER A 175 -9.59 2.46 12.44
CA SER A 175 -8.71 3.56 12.84
C SER A 175 -8.67 3.80 14.36
N GLU A 176 -9.72 3.43 15.11
CA GLU A 176 -9.79 3.55 16.57
C GLU A 176 -8.95 2.47 17.28
N GLU A 177 -8.86 1.25 16.72
CA GLU A 177 -7.98 0.20 17.22
C GLU A 177 -6.51 0.58 17.05
N ILE A 178 -6.14 1.21 15.92
CA ILE A 178 -4.80 1.78 15.69
C ILE A 178 -4.49 2.81 16.79
N LEU A 179 -5.41 3.72 17.07
CA LEU A 179 -5.25 4.76 18.09
C LEU A 179 -5.10 4.18 19.50
N LYS A 180 -5.85 3.11 19.82
CA LYS A 180 -5.74 2.40 21.11
C LYS A 180 -4.41 1.65 21.24
N ALA A 181 -3.96 0.99 20.18
CA ALA A 181 -2.66 0.32 20.15
C ALA A 181 -1.51 1.31 20.34
N LEU A 182 -1.51 2.43 19.60
CA LEU A 182 -0.50 3.50 19.74
C LEU A 182 -0.44 4.07 21.17
N LYS A 183 -1.60 4.28 21.80
CA LYS A 183 -1.68 4.76 23.19
C LYS A 183 -1.13 3.78 24.22
N ARG A 184 -1.14 2.47 23.93
CA ARG A 184 -0.59 1.43 24.80
C ARG A 184 0.93 1.32 24.66
N THR A 185 1.46 1.50 23.46
CA THR A 185 2.89 1.33 23.15
C THR A 185 3.77 2.52 23.58
N SER A 186 3.21 3.71 23.80
CA SER A 186 4.01 4.89 24.18
C SER A 186 3.21 5.99 24.91
N PRO A 187 3.02 5.88 26.25
CA PRO A 187 2.42 6.95 27.04
C PRO A 187 3.42 8.11 27.22
N GLY A 188 3.53 9.01 26.23
CA GLY A 188 4.26 10.27 26.40
C GLY A 188 5.01 10.83 25.20
N THR A 189 5.13 10.10 24.09
CA THR A 189 5.80 10.61 22.89
C THR A 189 4.77 11.07 21.87
N THR A 190 4.67 12.38 21.62
CA THR A 190 4.08 12.89 20.39
C THR A 190 5.00 12.54 19.22
N MET A 191 4.98 11.26 18.82
CA MET A 191 5.47 10.84 17.52
C MET A 191 4.71 11.67 16.48
N ASN A 192 5.41 12.28 15.52
CA ASN A 192 4.78 12.75 14.29
C ASN A 192 4.04 11.55 13.69
N LEU A 193 2.73 11.53 13.88
CA LEU A 193 1.88 10.40 13.55
C LEU A 193 2.02 10.13 12.05
N PRO A 194 2.43 8.92 11.62
CA PRO A 194 2.29 8.55 10.23
C PRO A 194 0.81 8.72 9.88
N SER A 195 0.55 9.47 8.81
CA SER A 195 -0.78 9.85 8.37
C SER A 195 -1.80 8.71 8.57
N TYR A 196 -2.88 8.99 9.29
CA TYR A 196 -3.99 8.09 9.61
C TYR A 196 -4.78 7.71 8.36
N PHE A 197 -4.17 6.98 7.44
CA PHE A 197 -4.90 6.32 6.38
C PHE A 197 -5.53 5.04 6.93
N PRO A 198 -6.84 4.84 6.65
CA PRO A 198 -7.45 3.54 6.66
C PRO A 198 -6.54 2.47 6.05
N PRO A 199 -6.58 1.23 6.54
CA PRO A 199 -5.57 0.24 6.21
C PRO A 199 -5.36 -0.02 4.70
N LEU A 200 -6.45 -0.15 3.92
CA LEU A 200 -6.36 -0.29 2.45
C LEU A 200 -5.75 0.95 1.80
N GLN A 201 -6.13 2.14 2.25
CA GLN A 201 -5.60 3.40 1.73
C GLN A 201 -4.12 3.55 2.04
N ARG A 202 -3.64 3.04 3.18
CA ARG A 202 -2.21 2.95 3.49
C ARG A 202 -1.48 2.04 2.50
N MET A 203 -2.07 0.89 2.18
CA MET A 203 -1.50 -0.01 1.17
C MET A 203 -1.31 0.70 -0.18
N MET A 204 -2.28 1.51 -0.59
CA MET A 204 -2.23 2.29 -1.83
C MET A 204 -1.18 3.42 -1.84
N GLN A 205 -0.60 3.78 -0.70
CA GLN A 205 0.47 4.78 -0.61
C GLN A 205 1.85 4.18 -0.43
N SER A 206 1.92 2.88 -0.17
CA SER A 206 3.18 2.18 0.05
C SER A 206 4.13 2.36 -1.13
N ASP A 207 5.43 2.29 -0.83
CA ASP A 207 6.45 2.33 -1.88
C ASP A 207 6.30 1.15 -2.85
N TYR A 208 5.80 0.01 -2.36
CA TYR A 208 5.41 -1.13 -3.16
C TYR A 208 4.35 -0.75 -4.21
N ALA A 209 3.26 -0.11 -3.80
CA ALA A 209 2.20 0.33 -4.72
C ALA A 209 2.69 1.35 -5.75
N ARG A 210 3.68 2.19 -5.39
CA ARG A 210 4.22 3.22 -6.27
C ARG A 210 5.12 2.67 -7.38
N HIS A 211 5.93 1.65 -7.07
CA HIS A 211 7.00 1.19 -7.97
C HIS A 211 6.73 -0.17 -8.62
N GLN A 212 5.92 -1.03 -7.99
CA GLN A 212 5.76 -2.41 -8.46
C GLN A 212 4.73 -2.51 -9.59
N ARG A 213 5.23 -2.66 -10.82
CA ARG A 213 4.39 -2.95 -12.01
C ARG A 213 3.73 -4.31 -11.88
N GLY A 214 2.51 -4.43 -12.41
CA GLY A 214 1.74 -5.68 -12.37
C GLY A 214 1.31 -6.09 -10.96
N SER A 215 1.28 -5.15 -10.00
CA SER A 215 0.73 -5.36 -8.65
C SER A 215 -0.76 -5.00 -8.58
N PRO A 216 -1.50 -5.40 -7.53
CA PRO A 216 -2.90 -5.03 -7.34
C PRO A 216 -3.14 -3.51 -7.23
N PHE A 217 -2.08 -2.74 -7.01
CA PHE A 217 -2.08 -1.28 -6.89
C PHE A 217 -1.50 -0.57 -8.12
N HIS A 218 -1.32 -1.29 -9.23
CA HIS A 218 -0.79 -0.71 -10.46
C HIS A 218 -1.61 0.52 -10.90
N SER A 219 -0.91 1.61 -11.21
CA SER A 219 -1.49 2.84 -11.74
C SER A 219 -1.44 2.81 -13.27
N GLY A 220 -2.61 2.86 -13.90
CA GLY A 220 -2.73 2.80 -15.36
C GLY A 220 -4.02 2.14 -15.83
N PRO A 221 -4.25 2.15 -17.16
CA PRO A 221 -5.37 1.46 -17.76
C PRO A 221 -5.29 -0.04 -17.48
N PHE A 222 -6.44 -0.64 -17.21
CA PHE A 222 -6.56 -2.08 -17.16
C PHE A 222 -6.95 -2.61 -18.55
N LEU A 223 -6.11 -3.44 -19.16
CA LEU A 223 -6.45 -4.19 -20.36
C LEU A 223 -7.11 -5.50 -19.93
N ASP A 224 -8.37 -5.71 -20.29
CA ASP A 224 -9.11 -6.96 -20.01
C ASP A 224 -8.42 -8.20 -20.64
N GLU A 225 -7.49 -7.99 -21.59
CA GLU A 225 -6.81 -9.01 -22.40
C GLU A 225 -5.37 -9.39 -21.98
N GLU A 226 -4.85 -8.97 -20.82
CA GLU A 226 -3.53 -9.47 -20.35
C GLU A 226 -3.61 -10.92 -19.81
N LEU A 227 -3.87 -11.84 -20.73
CA LEU A 227 -3.86 -13.30 -20.62
C LEU A 227 -3.03 -13.88 -21.78
N ALA A 228 -1.73 -13.61 -21.82
CA ALA A 228 -0.79 -14.37 -22.67
C ALA A 228 0.69 -14.16 -22.31
N SER A 229 1.01 -13.90 -21.04
CA SER A 229 2.39 -13.95 -20.56
C SER A 229 2.46 -15.04 -19.49
N ASP A 230 3.41 -15.96 -19.62
CA ASP A 230 3.68 -17.03 -18.64
C ASP A 230 4.09 -16.48 -17.26
N ASP A 231 4.26 -15.16 -17.12
CA ASP A 231 4.48 -14.51 -15.83
C ASP A 231 3.13 -14.24 -15.11
N PRO A 232 2.95 -14.73 -13.87
CA PRO A 232 1.69 -14.60 -13.14
C PRO A 232 1.51 -13.17 -12.63
N VAL A 233 1.06 -12.25 -13.49
CA VAL A 233 0.72 -10.87 -13.13
C VAL A 233 -0.15 -10.88 -11.87
N VAL A 234 0.40 -10.36 -10.78
CA VAL A 234 -0.23 -10.39 -9.45
C VAL A 234 -1.39 -9.41 -9.36
N GLY A 235 -1.39 -8.38 -10.21
CA GLY A 235 -2.34 -7.28 -10.25
C GLY A 235 -3.56 -7.47 -11.14
N GLY A 236 -3.71 -8.64 -11.78
CA GLY A 236 -4.90 -8.94 -12.57
C GLY A 236 -6.18 -8.78 -11.75
N LEU A 237 -7.30 -8.40 -12.39
CA LEU A 237 -8.57 -8.12 -11.71
C LEU A 237 -9.00 -9.24 -10.75
N ASN A 238 -8.80 -10.50 -11.12
CA ASN A 238 -9.12 -11.66 -10.28
C ASN A 238 -8.31 -11.69 -8.97
N LYS A 239 -6.99 -11.52 -9.05
CA LYS A 239 -6.13 -11.49 -7.85
C LYS A 239 -6.35 -10.24 -7.02
N THR A 240 -6.60 -9.11 -7.66
CA THR A 240 -6.97 -7.88 -6.97
C THR A 240 -8.31 -8.04 -6.25
N LEU A 241 -9.29 -8.68 -6.87
CA LEU A 241 -10.58 -8.99 -6.25
C LEU A 241 -10.45 -9.98 -5.08
N GLU A 242 -9.62 -11.01 -5.22
CA GLU A 242 -9.29 -11.92 -4.11
C GLU A 242 -8.67 -11.16 -2.94
N LEU A 243 -7.72 -10.25 -3.19
CA LEU A 243 -7.12 -9.42 -2.15
C LEU A 243 -8.18 -8.55 -1.47
N ILE A 244 -9.04 -7.89 -2.24
CA ILE A 244 -10.13 -7.05 -1.73
C ILE A 244 -11.14 -7.86 -0.92
N ARG A 245 -11.36 -9.15 -1.23
CA ARG A 245 -12.25 -10.03 -0.44
C ARG A 245 -11.69 -10.35 0.95
N ASP A 246 -10.37 -10.35 1.11
CA ASP A 246 -9.70 -10.55 2.40
C ASP A 246 -9.73 -9.28 3.28
N ILE A 247 -10.05 -8.12 2.71
CA ILE A 247 -10.13 -6.85 3.45
C ILE A 247 -11.51 -6.73 4.13
N PRO A 248 -11.56 -6.38 5.43
CA PRO A 248 -12.81 -6.12 6.14
C PRO A 248 -13.67 -5.05 5.45
N LEU A 249 -14.96 -5.34 5.27
CA LEU A 249 -15.88 -4.50 4.49
C LEU A 249 -16.01 -3.07 5.02
N LEU A 250 -15.91 -2.90 6.33
CA LEU A 250 -15.97 -1.58 6.95
C LEU A 250 -14.86 -0.65 6.41
N HIS A 251 -13.70 -1.20 6.05
CA HIS A 251 -12.58 -0.44 5.48
C HIS A 251 -12.86 0.07 4.08
N LEU A 252 -13.85 -0.47 3.35
CA LEU A 252 -14.19 -0.04 1.98
C LEU A 252 -14.97 1.29 1.95
N ASP A 253 -15.44 1.80 3.09
CA ASP A 253 -16.12 3.12 3.20
C ASP A 253 -15.38 4.09 4.13
N GLU A 254 -14.26 3.67 4.72
CA GLU A 254 -13.49 4.54 5.60
C GLU A 254 -12.90 5.72 4.82
N ARG A 255 -12.92 6.90 5.44
CA ARG A 255 -12.41 8.12 4.83
C ARG A 255 -11.05 8.46 5.39
N ASN A 256 -10.13 8.81 4.51
CA ASN A 256 -8.84 9.39 4.90
C ASN A 256 -8.99 10.87 5.32
N PHE A 257 -7.88 11.52 5.66
CA PHE A 257 -7.87 12.93 6.05
C PHE A 257 -8.26 13.90 4.93
N HIS A 258 -8.17 13.48 3.65
CA HIS A 258 -8.72 14.18 2.48
C HIS A 258 -10.21 13.91 2.26
N ARG A 259 -10.90 13.26 3.20
CA ARG A 259 -12.31 12.83 3.13
C ARG A 259 -12.61 11.83 2.00
N GLN A 260 -11.59 11.27 1.37
CA GLN A 260 -11.73 10.29 0.29
C GLN A 260 -12.01 8.90 0.86
N THR A 261 -12.97 8.19 0.27
CA THR A 261 -13.12 6.74 0.42
C THR A 261 -11.96 6.00 -0.27
N PRO A 262 -11.74 4.70 -0.02
CA PRO A 262 -10.72 3.94 -0.73
C PRO A 262 -10.95 3.93 -2.24
N LEU A 263 -12.22 3.86 -2.67
CA LEU A 263 -12.58 3.98 -4.09
C LEU A 263 -12.16 5.34 -4.66
N HIS A 264 -12.48 6.45 -3.99
CA HIS A 264 -12.05 7.79 -4.43
C HIS A 264 -10.54 7.89 -4.59
N MET A 265 -9.80 7.39 -3.60
CA MET A 265 -8.35 7.43 -3.62
C MET A 265 -7.76 6.55 -4.72
N ALA A 266 -8.41 5.42 -5.03
CA ALA A 266 -7.96 4.49 -6.08
C ALA A 266 -8.11 5.15 -7.44
N VAL A 267 -9.24 5.83 -7.66
CA VAL A 267 -9.49 6.65 -8.85
C VAL A 267 -8.47 7.79 -8.96
N SER A 268 -8.23 8.53 -7.87
CA SER A 268 -7.24 9.62 -7.83
C SER A 268 -5.82 9.16 -8.19
N LYS A 269 -5.47 7.91 -7.84
CA LYS A 269 -4.18 7.29 -8.18
C LYS A 269 -4.18 6.52 -9.48
N ARG A 270 -5.28 6.54 -10.24
CA ARG A 270 -5.48 5.79 -11.49
C ARG A 270 -5.30 4.28 -11.33
N MET A 271 -5.64 3.75 -10.14
CA MET A 271 -5.60 2.31 -9.86
C MET A 271 -6.89 1.66 -10.39
N GLU A 272 -7.03 1.54 -11.71
CA GLU A 272 -8.29 1.15 -12.36
C GLU A 272 -8.71 -0.28 -12.00
N ALA A 273 -7.77 -1.24 -11.99
CA ALA A 273 -8.03 -2.63 -11.60
C ALA A 273 -8.51 -2.73 -10.14
N LEU A 274 -7.86 -2.00 -9.22
CA LEU A 274 -8.26 -1.92 -7.82
C LEU A 274 -9.65 -1.30 -7.67
N SER A 275 -9.91 -0.22 -8.40
CA SER A 275 -11.20 0.46 -8.36
C SER A 275 -12.33 -0.46 -8.84
N ARG A 276 -12.12 -1.19 -9.94
CA ARG A 276 -13.05 -2.21 -10.44
C ARG A 276 -13.28 -3.31 -9.40
N ALA A 277 -12.21 -3.83 -8.79
CA ALA A 277 -12.32 -4.85 -7.74
C ALA A 277 -13.12 -4.36 -6.52
N ILE A 278 -12.90 -3.11 -6.08
CA ILE A 278 -13.66 -2.48 -5.00
C ILE A 278 -15.14 -2.37 -5.37
N ILE A 279 -15.46 -1.89 -6.57
CA ILE A 279 -16.84 -1.77 -7.06
C ILE A 279 -17.53 -3.14 -7.12
N MET A 280 -16.86 -4.15 -7.69
CA MET A 280 -17.37 -5.51 -7.74
C MET A 280 -17.64 -6.06 -6.35
N ARG A 281 -16.71 -5.87 -5.42
CA ARG A 281 -16.88 -6.32 -4.03
C ARG A 281 -18.06 -5.63 -3.35
N MET A 282 -18.22 -4.32 -3.53
CA MET A 282 -19.35 -3.57 -2.99
C MET A 282 -20.69 -4.08 -3.55
N LYS A 283 -20.76 -4.43 -4.83
CA LYS A 283 -21.96 -5.01 -5.47
C LYS A 283 -22.33 -6.40 -4.97
N GLU A 284 -21.35 -7.23 -4.60
CA GLU A 284 -21.59 -8.56 -4.03
C GLU A 284 -22.36 -8.50 -2.70
N ILE A 285 -22.43 -7.33 -2.04
CA ILE A 285 -22.92 -7.18 -0.67
C ILE A 285 -24.14 -6.23 -0.63
N PRO A 286 -25.35 -6.76 -0.42
CA PRO A 286 -26.59 -5.96 -0.43
C PRO A 286 -26.65 -4.84 0.62
N ALA A 287 -25.92 -4.98 1.73
CA ALA A 287 -25.90 -3.99 2.82
C ALA A 287 -25.05 -2.75 2.48
N PHE A 288 -24.21 -2.83 1.45
CA PHE A 288 -23.33 -1.73 1.07
C PHE A 288 -23.98 -0.87 -0.02
N SER A 289 -24.10 0.43 0.23
CA SER A 289 -24.60 1.35 -0.79
C SER A 289 -23.45 1.78 -1.70
N LEU A 290 -23.33 1.15 -2.88
CA LEU A 290 -22.40 1.60 -3.92
C LEU A 290 -22.61 3.07 -4.26
N GLN A 291 -23.87 3.53 -4.28
CA GLN A 291 -24.19 4.92 -4.58
C GLN A 291 -23.54 5.89 -3.58
N ARG A 292 -23.52 5.56 -2.28
CA ARG A 292 -22.83 6.37 -1.27
C ARG A 292 -21.33 6.51 -1.55
N ALA A 293 -20.69 5.45 -2.05
CA ALA A 293 -19.29 5.50 -2.44
C ALA A 293 -19.09 6.32 -3.73
N MET A 294 -19.99 6.21 -4.71
CA MET A 294 -19.96 7.00 -5.95
C MET A 294 -20.20 8.49 -5.71
N ASP A 295 -21.10 8.81 -4.78
CA ASP A 295 -21.45 10.18 -4.38
C ASP A 295 -20.46 10.79 -3.38
N SER A 296 -19.45 10.03 -2.94
CA SER A 296 -18.48 10.61 -2.02
C SER A 296 -17.73 11.75 -2.70
N LYS A 297 -17.15 12.62 -1.89
CA LYS A 297 -16.41 13.80 -2.33
C LYS A 297 -15.17 13.94 -1.47
N ASP A 298 -14.11 14.45 -2.06
CA ASP A 298 -12.89 14.78 -1.34
C ASP A 298 -13.00 16.11 -0.57
N ASP A 299 -11.88 16.63 -0.07
CA ASP A 299 -11.77 17.91 0.62
C ASP A 299 -11.93 19.12 -0.31
N THR A 300 -11.67 18.94 -1.61
CA THR A 300 -11.95 19.91 -2.69
C THR A 300 -13.40 19.88 -3.19
N GLU A 301 -14.23 19.00 -2.61
CA GLU A 301 -15.62 18.77 -3.00
C GLU A 301 -15.79 18.23 -4.44
N GLN A 302 -14.74 17.65 -5.02
CA GLN A 302 -14.81 16.91 -6.28
C GLN A 302 -15.39 15.51 -6.03
N GLY A 303 -16.27 15.06 -6.92
CA GLY A 303 -16.76 13.68 -6.92
C GLY A 303 -15.84 12.73 -7.69
N ILE A 304 -16.16 11.44 -7.65
CA ILE A 304 -15.35 10.38 -8.30
C ILE A 304 -15.15 10.64 -9.79
N LEU A 305 -16.18 11.14 -10.48
CA LEU A 305 -16.13 11.33 -11.92
C LEU A 305 -15.19 12.49 -12.29
N GLU A 306 -15.27 13.62 -11.59
CA GLU A 306 -14.32 14.73 -11.80
C GLU A 306 -12.89 14.29 -11.47
N THR A 307 -12.69 13.58 -10.35
CA THR A 307 -11.38 13.06 -9.97
C THR A 307 -10.81 12.12 -11.04
N ALA A 308 -11.62 11.23 -11.62
CA ALA A 308 -11.18 10.32 -12.67
C ALA A 308 -10.66 11.06 -13.91
N ILE A 309 -11.38 12.12 -14.30
CA ILE A 309 -11.05 12.98 -15.44
C ILE A 309 -9.74 13.73 -15.19
N TRP A 310 -9.62 14.41 -14.05
CA TRP A 310 -8.41 15.15 -13.68
C TRP A 310 -7.18 14.26 -13.50
N SER A 311 -7.40 13.04 -13.04
CA SER A 311 -6.32 12.06 -12.85
C SER A 311 -5.90 11.40 -14.16
N GLY A 312 -6.63 11.60 -15.27
CA GLY A 312 -6.33 10.97 -16.56
C GLY A 312 -6.56 9.46 -16.55
N CYS A 313 -7.67 9.01 -15.94
CA CYS A 313 -8.12 7.62 -16.09
C CYS A 313 -8.58 7.36 -17.54
N SER A 314 -8.57 6.10 -17.96
CA SER A 314 -8.99 5.69 -19.30
C SER A 314 -10.47 6.00 -19.56
N THR A 315 -10.82 6.29 -20.82
CA THR A 315 -12.22 6.54 -21.25
C THR A 315 -13.13 5.36 -20.87
N HIS A 316 -12.65 4.12 -21.03
CA HIS A 316 -13.39 2.92 -20.63
C HIS A 316 -13.62 2.80 -19.12
N PHE A 317 -12.66 3.24 -18.30
CA PHE A 317 -12.86 3.24 -16.86
C PHE A 317 -13.81 4.35 -16.41
N ILE A 318 -13.77 5.52 -17.05
CA ILE A 318 -14.75 6.59 -16.84
C ILE A 318 -16.16 6.11 -17.19
N GLU A 319 -16.32 5.42 -18.34
CA GLU A 319 -17.60 4.80 -18.71
C GLU A 319 -18.07 3.81 -17.65
N HIS A 320 -17.16 2.95 -17.18
CA HIS A 320 -17.47 1.99 -16.12
C HIS A 320 -17.97 2.70 -14.84
N LEU A 321 -17.34 3.81 -14.42
CA LEU A 321 -17.80 4.57 -13.26
C LEU A 321 -19.23 5.11 -13.45
N ILE A 322 -19.54 5.65 -14.64
CA ILE A 322 -20.88 6.17 -14.98
C ILE A 322 -21.93 5.07 -14.94
N GLU A 323 -21.65 3.91 -15.54
CA GLU A 323 -22.54 2.74 -15.51
C GLU A 323 -22.80 2.20 -14.10
N ASN A 324 -21.90 2.52 -13.17
CA ASN A 324 -21.99 2.16 -11.77
C ASN A 324 -22.61 3.25 -10.88
N GLY A 325 -23.13 4.33 -11.46
CA GLY A 325 -23.88 5.37 -10.74
C GLY A 325 -23.09 6.64 -10.44
N ALA A 326 -21.90 6.84 -11.02
CA ALA A 326 -21.19 8.12 -10.93
C ALA A 326 -22.00 9.22 -11.66
N GLN A 327 -22.19 10.36 -10.98
CA GLN A 327 -23.04 11.44 -11.48
C GLN A 327 -22.38 12.18 -12.65
N VAL A 328 -23.02 12.15 -13.82
CA VAL A 328 -22.60 12.92 -15.01
C VAL A 328 -22.85 14.43 -14.83
N ASN A 329 -23.94 14.78 -14.11
CA ASN A 329 -24.35 16.17 -13.84
C ASN A 329 -24.41 16.47 -12.33
N PRO A 330 -23.30 16.36 -11.60
CA PRO A 330 -23.29 16.49 -10.15
C PRO A 330 -23.71 17.88 -9.71
N LEU A 331 -24.43 17.94 -8.58
CA LEU A 331 -24.84 19.21 -7.99
C LEU A 331 -23.62 20.08 -7.68
N LYS A 332 -23.76 21.36 -8.00
CA LYS A 332 -22.79 22.41 -7.71
C LYS A 332 -22.33 22.30 -6.25
N THR A 333 -21.03 22.45 -6.04
CA THR A 333 -20.43 22.60 -4.72
C THR A 333 -19.74 23.96 -4.61
N VAL A 334 -19.36 24.36 -3.39
CA VAL A 334 -18.75 25.67 -3.17
C VAL A 334 -17.28 25.66 -3.60
N LYS A 335 -16.65 24.49 -3.52
CA LYS A 335 -15.21 24.32 -3.76
C LYS A 335 -14.86 23.59 -5.05
N SER A 336 -15.79 22.86 -5.69
CA SER A 336 -15.49 22.22 -6.97
C SER A 336 -15.40 23.29 -8.06
N PRO A 337 -14.26 23.36 -8.78
CA PRO A 337 -14.04 24.42 -9.74
C PRO A 337 -14.88 24.24 -10.99
N MET A 338 -15.27 23.02 -11.38
CA MET A 338 -15.86 22.69 -12.68
C MET A 338 -16.77 21.45 -12.57
N ASN A 339 -17.75 21.33 -13.46
CA ASN A 339 -18.48 20.07 -13.64
C ASN A 339 -17.67 19.06 -14.50
N PRO A 340 -18.09 17.78 -14.59
CA PRO A 340 -17.35 16.75 -15.34
C PRO A 340 -17.10 17.12 -16.82
N LEU A 341 -18.08 17.70 -17.51
CA LEU A 341 -17.94 18.08 -18.91
C LEU A 341 -16.92 19.21 -19.09
N GLN A 342 -16.98 20.24 -18.24
CA GLN A 342 -15.99 21.32 -18.21
C GLN A 342 -14.59 20.80 -17.90
N ALA A 343 -14.45 19.87 -16.94
CA ALA A 343 -13.16 19.24 -16.62
C ALA A 343 -12.59 18.45 -17.81
N ALA A 344 -13.44 17.74 -18.58
CA ALA A 344 -13.00 17.02 -19.77
C ALA A 344 -12.52 17.96 -20.87
N VAL A 345 -13.20 19.09 -21.09
CA VAL A 345 -12.79 20.14 -22.03
C VAL A 345 -11.44 20.74 -21.63
N VAL A 346 -11.28 21.13 -20.36
CA VAL A 346 -10.04 21.76 -19.86
C VAL A 346 -8.83 20.83 -20.00
N ASN A 347 -9.03 19.53 -19.87
CA ASN A 347 -7.97 18.52 -20.06
C ASN A 347 -7.81 18.06 -21.52
N ASN A 348 -8.52 18.69 -22.47
CA ASN A 348 -8.50 18.34 -23.90
C ASN A 348 -8.85 16.85 -24.17
N LEU A 349 -9.78 16.28 -23.40
CA LEU A 349 -10.15 14.87 -23.48
C LEU A 349 -11.34 14.66 -24.41
N GLY A 350 -11.11 14.79 -25.72
CA GLY A 350 -12.18 14.73 -26.72
C GLY A 350 -13.04 13.47 -26.69
N GLU A 351 -12.47 12.30 -26.40
CA GLU A 351 -13.22 11.04 -26.24
C GLU A 351 -14.11 11.04 -25.00
N VAL A 352 -13.61 11.60 -23.89
CA VAL A 352 -14.36 11.73 -22.64
C VAL A 352 -15.50 12.75 -22.81
N VAL A 353 -15.28 13.81 -23.60
CA VAL A 353 -16.35 14.76 -23.99
C VAL A 353 -17.47 14.02 -24.73
N ASP A 354 -17.13 13.23 -25.76
CA ASP A 354 -18.14 12.46 -26.51
C ASP A 354 -18.91 11.49 -25.59
N LEU A 355 -18.19 10.78 -24.71
CA LEU A 355 -18.77 9.87 -23.73
C LEU A 355 -19.74 10.60 -22.78
N LEU A 356 -19.33 11.73 -22.21
CA LEU A 356 -20.16 12.50 -21.27
C LEU A 356 -21.42 13.03 -21.96
N LEU A 357 -21.30 13.56 -23.18
CA LEU A 357 -22.43 14.01 -24.00
C LEU A 357 -23.40 12.85 -24.28
N LEU A 358 -22.88 11.68 -24.67
CA LEU A 358 -23.67 10.47 -24.90
C LEU A 358 -24.41 10.01 -23.64
N LYS A 359 -23.79 10.15 -22.46
CA LYS A 359 -24.40 9.79 -21.16
C LYS A 359 -25.24 10.93 -20.57
N GLY A 360 -25.58 11.96 -21.36
CA GLY A 360 -26.54 13.01 -20.99
C GLY A 360 -25.97 14.19 -20.22
N ALA A 361 -24.70 14.52 -20.40
CA ALA A 361 -24.11 15.72 -19.81
C ALA A 361 -24.83 17.00 -20.29
N GLU A 362 -25.12 17.89 -19.35
CA GLU A 362 -25.77 19.17 -19.62
C GLU A 362 -24.76 20.16 -20.24
N VAL A 363 -24.83 20.32 -21.57
CA VAL A 363 -23.84 21.09 -22.36
C VAL A 363 -23.70 22.55 -21.97
N GLU A 364 -24.78 23.16 -21.47
CA GLU A 364 -24.82 24.57 -21.08
C GLU A 364 -24.67 24.78 -19.57
N ARG A 365 -24.64 23.71 -18.77
CA ARG A 365 -24.51 23.84 -17.32
C ARG A 365 -23.10 24.28 -16.98
N VAL A 366 -23.01 25.27 -16.10
CA VAL A 366 -21.76 25.85 -15.63
C VAL A 366 -21.76 25.99 -14.12
N PHE A 367 -20.59 25.84 -13.51
CA PHE A 367 -20.39 26.26 -12.12
C PHE A 367 -20.09 27.78 -12.07
N PRO A 368 -20.33 28.48 -10.94
CA PRO A 368 -20.19 29.93 -10.90
C PRO A 368 -18.76 30.38 -11.17
N GLY A 369 -18.60 31.47 -11.92
CA GLY A 369 -17.29 32.01 -12.27
C GLY A 369 -16.56 31.20 -13.35
N THR A 370 -17.26 30.30 -14.02
CA THR A 370 -16.72 29.45 -15.09
C THR A 370 -17.46 29.69 -16.40
N ASP A 371 -16.78 29.46 -17.51
CA ASP A 371 -17.36 29.57 -18.85
C ASP A 371 -18.12 28.29 -19.23
N THR A 372 -19.01 28.36 -20.21
CA THR A 372 -19.62 27.16 -20.79
C THR A 372 -18.54 26.26 -21.41
N PRO A 373 -18.75 24.94 -21.46
CA PRO A 373 -17.84 24.01 -22.15
C PRO A 373 -17.40 24.49 -23.54
N ILE A 374 -18.31 25.06 -24.33
CA ILE A 374 -17.99 25.61 -25.67
C ILE A 374 -17.04 26.80 -25.58
N ILE A 375 -17.33 27.77 -24.69
CA ILE A 375 -16.49 28.95 -24.52
C ILE A 375 -15.11 28.55 -23.99
N LEU A 376 -15.03 27.57 -23.08
CA LEU A 376 -13.74 27.01 -22.62
C LEU A 376 -12.95 26.42 -23.78
N ALA A 377 -13.58 25.57 -24.61
CA ALA A 377 -12.93 24.95 -25.77
C ALA A 377 -12.42 26.02 -26.76
N GLN A 378 -13.20 27.07 -27.02
CA GLN A 378 -12.79 28.17 -27.90
C GLN A 378 -11.62 28.99 -27.32
N LYS A 379 -11.68 29.33 -26.02
CA LYS A 379 -10.60 30.08 -25.35
C LYS A 379 -9.28 29.31 -25.30
N MET A 380 -9.36 27.98 -25.24
CA MET A 380 -8.20 27.08 -25.23
C MET A 380 -7.79 26.61 -26.64
N GLU A 381 -8.47 27.08 -27.69
CA GLU A 381 -8.22 26.71 -29.09
C GLU A 381 -8.39 25.20 -29.40
N TYR A 382 -9.25 24.52 -28.62
CA TYR A 382 -9.62 23.12 -28.84
C TYR A 382 -10.77 23.02 -29.85
N PHE A 383 -10.48 23.37 -31.11
CA PHE A 383 -11.47 23.49 -32.17
C PHE A 383 -12.29 22.21 -32.40
N ASP A 384 -11.65 21.03 -32.36
CA ASP A 384 -12.34 19.75 -32.51
C ASP A 384 -13.40 19.53 -31.41
N ILE A 385 -13.07 19.88 -30.16
CA ILE A 385 -14.00 19.79 -29.02
C ILE A 385 -15.10 20.85 -29.15
N ALA A 386 -14.77 22.07 -29.56
CA ALA A 386 -15.75 23.12 -29.80
C ALA A 386 -16.77 22.72 -30.88
N GLU A 387 -16.30 22.11 -31.97
CA GLU A 387 -17.16 21.60 -33.04
C GLU A 387 -18.09 20.49 -32.54
N LYS A 388 -17.55 19.52 -31.75
CA LYS A 388 -18.36 18.45 -31.13
C LYS A 388 -19.49 19.01 -30.27
N LEU A 389 -19.17 19.98 -29.40
CA LEU A 389 -20.14 20.60 -28.52
C LEU A 389 -21.18 21.43 -29.29
N GLU A 390 -20.77 22.16 -30.33
CA GLU A 390 -21.67 22.93 -31.18
C GLU A 390 -22.62 22.04 -31.98
N ALA A 391 -22.10 20.95 -32.56
CA ALA A 391 -22.88 19.95 -33.28
C ALA A 391 -23.91 19.29 -32.35
N PHE A 392 -23.51 18.93 -31.12
CA PHE A 392 -24.43 18.36 -30.13
C PHE A 392 -25.53 19.35 -29.74
N LYS A 393 -25.18 20.61 -29.49
CA LYS A 393 -26.13 21.69 -29.17
C LYS A 393 -27.16 21.91 -30.29
N LYS A 394 -26.72 21.97 -31.54
CA LYS A 394 -27.62 22.12 -32.71
C LYS A 394 -28.60 20.95 -32.81
N ARG A 395 -28.12 19.71 -32.58
CA ARG A 395 -28.98 18.52 -32.57
C ARG A 395 -30.04 18.56 -31.47
N THR A 396 -29.69 18.99 -30.25
CA THR A 396 -30.66 19.08 -29.16
C THR A 396 -31.74 20.13 -29.43
N ILE A 397 -31.38 21.25 -30.08
CA ILE A 397 -32.35 22.30 -30.46
C ILE A 397 -33.33 21.81 -31.54
N GLN A 398 -32.86 21.07 -32.56
CA GLN A 398 -33.71 20.56 -33.65
C GLN A 398 -34.72 19.49 -33.21
N VAL A 399 -34.46 18.77 -32.11
CA VAL A 399 -35.38 17.77 -31.56
C VAL A 399 -36.53 18.42 -30.77
N TRP A 400 -36.41 19.69 -30.40
CA TRP A 400 -37.36 20.43 -29.56
C TRP A 400 -38.23 21.44 -30.31
N GLU A 401 -38.23 21.47 -31.65
CA GLU A 401 -39.26 22.21 -32.40
C GLU A 401 -40.59 21.45 -32.31
N PRO A 402 -41.61 21.98 -31.60
CA PRO A 402 -42.91 21.33 -31.55
C PRO A 402 -43.62 21.53 -32.89
N ASN A 403 -43.97 20.43 -33.55
CA ASN A 403 -44.92 20.42 -34.68
C ASN A 403 -46.31 20.89 -34.23
#